data_AF-A0A6C0CSW5-F1
#
_entry.id   AF-A0A6C0CSW5-F1
#
_cell.length_a   1.000
_cell.length_b   1.000
_cell.length_c   1.000
_cell.angle_alpha   90.00
_cell.angle_beta   90.00
_cell.angle_gamma   90.00
#
_symmetry.space_group_name_H-M   'P 1'
#
loop_
_entity.id
_entity.type
_entity.pdbx_description
1 polymer ?
#
loop_
_entity_poly.entity_id
_entity_poly.type
_entity_poly.pdbx_seq_one_letter_code
_entity_poly.pdbx_strand_id
1 'polypeptide(L)'
;MNFDKFVYVMFFITVYFVLLFFIKKSIKKQKPIKKIFIYWEQGWNEAPTICKYCLQSWKLYNADWKIIELDKNNLFEYLDISYEKQFQNIQPVQMRSDILRINLLKKYGGVWVDATTFCTIPLNSWILKQKTFFALSSPGKDRMISNWFMTNVYKKSYITNRLCDDVNSYWETMIYKNQYKSNQYFQFHYIFNKLYKKDYKFRSEWDNVNKIEASQGHYIIENSNQFKNVPPHVKKHIDLFKSPLYKIKHYNSHRVENLTSNNNYTYLVKKHLVVPKIKGLIHNKYLIVGSAPYIKVWVEKHLQWFVDNEYKIIPFNNAWSAIPMENIYEWHKPNDSNKHGTLIPSKEIHEKMKIITHIQNLHNFKHLVHNKHKNSSTMLFNVLYYLLTNNIDQFTATIIGCDMIYKKNGDTFYSHLPISKASNDPINKFTDKELSNELKNIERLYKKHSCIINNASESKETRLPYDRFSAYKDSF
;
A
#
# COMPACT_ATOMS: atom_id res chain seq x y z
N MET A 1 -39.66 -50.95 -22.42
CA MET A 1 -38.19 -50.87 -22.57
C MET A 1 -37.59 -49.51 -22.16
N ASN A 2 -38.20 -48.72 -21.26
CA ASN A 2 -37.70 -47.35 -20.97
C ASN A 2 -37.68 -46.93 -19.49
N PHE A 3 -38.16 -47.74 -18.55
CA PHE A 3 -38.16 -47.36 -17.14
C PHE A 3 -36.74 -47.46 -16.53
N ASP A 4 -36.01 -48.54 -16.82
CA ASP A 4 -34.66 -48.75 -16.28
C ASP A 4 -33.66 -47.71 -16.78
N LYS A 5 -33.72 -47.32 -18.06
CA LYS A 5 -32.88 -46.24 -18.60
C LYS A 5 -33.15 -44.91 -17.91
N PHE A 6 -34.42 -44.60 -17.60
CA PHE A 6 -34.78 -43.37 -16.89
C PHE A 6 -34.22 -43.35 -15.45
N VAL A 7 -34.32 -44.47 -14.74
CA VAL A 7 -33.75 -44.61 -13.39
C VAL A 7 -32.22 -44.49 -13.40
N TYR A 8 -31.54 -45.10 -14.37
CA TYR A 8 -30.09 -44.97 -14.53
C TYR A 8 -29.67 -43.52 -14.81
N VAL A 9 -30.37 -42.82 -15.71
CA VAL A 9 -30.07 -41.41 -16.02
C VAL A 9 -30.29 -40.52 -14.79
N MET A 10 -31.38 -40.72 -14.04
CA MET A 10 -31.65 -39.99 -12.80
C MET A 10 -30.59 -40.27 -11.71
N PHE A 11 -30.11 -41.51 -11.59
CA PHE A 11 -29.02 -41.84 -10.67
C PHE A 11 -27.72 -41.12 -11.02
N PHE A 12 -27.29 -41.14 -12.29
CA PHE A 12 -26.08 -40.43 -12.72
C PHE A 12 -26.18 -38.92 -12.57
N ILE A 13 -27.34 -38.33 -12.88
CA ILE A 13 -27.59 -36.91 -12.66
C ILE A 13 -27.48 -36.57 -11.17
N THR A 14 -28.07 -37.39 -10.30
CA THR A 14 -28.01 -37.18 -8.85
C THR A 14 -26.58 -37.29 -8.34
N VAL A 15 -25.84 -38.32 -8.73
CA VAL A 15 -24.42 -38.49 -8.37
C VAL A 15 -23.57 -37.33 -8.88
N TYR A 16 -23.82 -36.85 -10.10
CA TYR A 16 -23.13 -35.69 -10.68
C TYR A 16 -23.41 -34.40 -9.89
N PHE A 17 -24.67 -34.13 -9.52
CA PHE A 17 -25.02 -32.97 -8.71
C PHE A 17 -24.49 -33.07 -7.28
N VAL A 18 -24.46 -34.26 -6.68
CA VAL A 18 -23.84 -34.50 -5.37
C VAL A 18 -22.32 -34.25 -5.46
N LEU A 19 -21.64 -34.76 -6.48
CA LEU A 19 -20.22 -34.48 -6.73
C LEU A 19 -19.97 -32.98 -6.93
N LEU A 20 -20.77 -32.30 -7.76
CA LEU A 20 -20.67 -30.85 -7.96
C LEU A 20 -20.92 -30.07 -6.66
N PHE A 21 -21.86 -30.51 -5.83
CA PHE A 21 -22.15 -29.91 -4.54
C PHE A 21 -20.95 -30.07 -3.59
N PHE A 22 -20.33 -31.24 -3.52
CA PHE A 22 -19.11 -31.45 -2.73
C PHE A 22 -17.90 -30.68 -3.29
N ILE A 23 -17.75 -30.58 -4.61
CA ILE A 23 -16.72 -29.75 -5.27
C ILE A 23 -16.95 -28.26 -4.97
N LYS A 24 -18.18 -27.74 -5.11
CA LYS A 24 -18.49 -26.34 -4.76
C LYS A 24 -18.28 -26.06 -3.28
N LYS A 25 -18.67 -26.98 -2.39
CA LYS A 25 -18.46 -26.85 -0.93
C LYS A 25 -16.97 -26.90 -0.57
N SER A 26 -16.17 -27.64 -1.34
CA SER A 26 -14.70 -27.70 -1.24
C SER A 26 -14.00 -26.40 -1.68
N ILE A 27 -14.63 -25.55 -2.50
CA ILE A 27 -14.04 -24.29 -3.01
C ILE A 27 -14.51 -23.07 -2.18
N LYS A 28 -14.65 -23.20 -0.85
CA LYS A 28 -14.59 -22.00 0.00
C LYS A 28 -13.13 -21.53 0.04
N LYS A 29 -12.78 -20.56 -0.82
CA LYS A 29 -11.45 -19.92 -0.79
C LYS A 29 -11.19 -19.40 0.63
N GLN A 30 -10.18 -19.95 1.28
CA GLN A 30 -9.79 -19.50 2.61
C GLN A 30 -9.31 -18.05 2.52
N LYS A 31 -9.81 -17.18 3.41
CA LYS A 31 -9.33 -15.79 3.47
C LYS A 31 -7.87 -15.80 3.92
N PRO A 32 -6.99 -15.04 3.25
CA PRO A 32 -5.59 -14.96 3.65
C PRO A 32 -5.45 -14.27 5.00
N ILE A 33 -4.49 -14.71 5.80
CA ILE A 33 -4.11 -14.10 7.06
C ILE A 33 -3.12 -12.98 6.79
N LYS A 34 -3.57 -11.74 6.93
CA LYS A 34 -2.75 -10.54 6.69
C LYS A 34 -2.07 -10.02 7.96
N LYS A 35 -1.15 -10.81 8.51
CA LYS A 35 -0.32 -10.46 9.67
C LYS A 35 1.16 -10.56 9.32
N ILE A 36 1.96 -9.61 9.78
CA ILE A 36 3.42 -9.61 9.63
C ILE A 36 4.02 -9.54 11.04
N PHE A 37 4.83 -10.52 11.41
CA PHE A 37 5.59 -10.53 12.65
C PHE A 37 7.03 -10.12 12.37
N ILE A 38 7.53 -9.18 13.18
CA ILE A 38 8.90 -8.66 13.08
C ILE A 38 9.45 -8.46 14.49
N TYR A 39 10.66 -8.97 14.74
CA TYR A 39 11.21 -9.08 16.09
C TYR A 39 12.51 -8.30 16.25
N TRP A 40 12.59 -7.48 17.30
CA TRP A 40 13.83 -6.87 17.77
C TRP A 40 13.92 -6.97 19.30
N GLU A 41 14.82 -7.83 19.78
CA GLU A 41 14.95 -8.18 21.20
C GLU A 41 15.01 -6.98 22.15
N GLN A 42 15.84 -5.97 21.83
CA GLN A 42 16.07 -4.82 22.70
C GLN A 42 14.91 -3.82 22.73
N GLY A 43 13.89 -3.99 21.90
CA GLY A 43 12.77 -3.04 21.74
C GLY A 43 12.97 -2.08 20.56
N TRP A 44 11.87 -1.69 19.92
CA TRP A 44 11.88 -0.90 18.69
C TRP A 44 12.30 0.57 18.88
N ASN A 45 12.12 1.13 20.07
CA ASN A 45 12.60 2.47 20.42
C ASN A 45 14.13 2.55 20.34
N GLU A 46 14.82 1.49 20.80
CA GLU A 46 16.28 1.37 20.80
C GLU A 46 16.83 0.64 19.57
N ALA A 47 15.97 0.25 18.62
CA ALA A 47 16.42 -0.44 17.43
C ALA A 47 17.34 0.46 16.59
N PRO A 48 18.41 -0.08 15.99
CA PRO A 48 19.26 0.66 15.06
C PRO A 48 18.44 1.30 13.94
N THR A 49 18.84 2.49 13.50
CA THR A 49 18.16 3.23 12.42
C THR A 49 17.94 2.37 11.17
N ILE A 50 18.89 1.47 10.86
CA ILE A 50 18.73 0.51 9.76
C ILE A 50 17.48 -0.36 9.90
N CYS A 51 17.27 -0.92 11.10
CA CYS A 51 16.12 -1.76 11.40
C CYS A 51 14.83 -0.95 11.39
N LYS A 52 14.84 0.30 11.89
CA LYS A 52 13.69 1.21 11.84
C LYS A 52 13.25 1.50 10.40
N TYR A 53 14.18 1.77 9.48
CA TYR A 53 13.86 1.92 8.06
C TYR A 53 13.35 0.62 7.42
N CYS A 54 13.89 -0.54 7.82
CA CYS A 54 13.35 -1.83 7.39
C CYS A 54 11.88 -1.98 7.82
N LEU A 55 11.56 -1.73 9.09
CA LEU A 55 10.18 -1.74 9.58
C LEU A 55 9.28 -0.74 8.83
N GLN A 56 9.75 0.49 8.61
CA GLN A 56 9.01 1.50 7.84
C GLN A 56 8.70 1.03 6.42
N SER A 57 9.65 0.35 5.76
CA SER A 57 9.40 -0.22 4.43
C SER A 57 8.30 -1.28 4.45
N TRP A 58 8.25 -2.15 5.48
CA TRP A 58 7.17 -3.11 5.63
C TRP A 58 5.82 -2.45 5.86
N LYS A 59 5.75 -1.43 6.73
CA LYS A 59 4.55 -0.61 7.00
C LYS A 59 4.03 0.03 5.72
N LEU A 60 4.94 0.61 4.95
CA LEU A 60 4.62 1.31 3.73
C LEU A 60 4.08 0.40 2.64
N TYR A 61 4.78 -0.69 2.32
CA TYR A 61 4.39 -1.58 1.22
C TYR A 61 3.23 -2.51 1.57
N ASN A 62 2.80 -2.57 2.84
CA ASN A 62 1.77 -3.50 3.30
C ASN A 62 0.78 -2.81 4.24
N ALA A 63 0.28 -1.63 3.84
CA ALA A 63 -0.65 -0.83 4.64
C ALA A 63 -1.95 -1.58 5.02
N ASP A 64 -2.36 -2.57 4.21
CA ASP A 64 -3.52 -3.43 4.47
C ASP A 64 -3.19 -4.69 5.31
N TRP A 65 -1.97 -4.78 5.86
CA TRP A 65 -1.54 -5.86 6.74
C TRP A 65 -1.33 -5.35 8.17
N LYS A 66 -1.74 -6.16 9.16
CA LYS A 66 -1.42 -5.87 10.55
C LYS A 66 0.04 -6.25 10.83
N ILE A 67 0.87 -5.26 11.10
CA ILE A 67 2.25 -5.48 11.55
C ILE A 67 2.27 -5.60 13.07
N ILE A 68 2.91 -6.66 13.57
CA ILE A 68 3.07 -6.99 14.97
C ILE A 68 4.57 -6.88 15.28
N GLU A 69 4.91 -5.77 15.93
CA GLU A 69 6.25 -5.43 16.37
C GLU A 69 6.53 -6.11 17.71
N LEU A 70 7.38 -7.15 17.67
CA LEU A 70 7.72 -7.95 18.83
C LEU A 70 9.07 -7.52 19.43
N ASP A 71 9.15 -7.59 20.75
CA ASP A 71 10.37 -7.42 21.53
C ASP A 71 10.36 -8.33 22.77
N LYS A 72 11.39 -8.27 23.61
CA LYS A 72 11.48 -9.09 24.83
C LYS A 72 10.33 -8.87 25.83
N ASN A 73 9.66 -7.73 25.78
CA ASN A 73 8.65 -7.34 26.77
C ASN A 73 7.27 -7.87 26.36
N ASN A 74 6.95 -7.91 25.07
CA ASN A 74 5.62 -8.33 24.58
C ASN A 74 5.59 -9.73 23.95
N LEU A 75 6.73 -10.38 23.69
CA LEU A 75 6.73 -11.65 22.94
C LEU A 75 5.93 -12.76 23.63
N PHE A 76 5.85 -12.76 24.96
CA PHE A 76 5.15 -13.79 25.75
C PHE A 76 3.62 -13.64 25.71
N GLU A 77 3.09 -12.53 25.20
CA GLU A 77 1.67 -12.41 24.86
C GLU A 77 1.29 -13.27 23.64
N TYR A 78 2.28 -13.63 22.82
CA TYR A 78 2.10 -14.36 21.56
C TYR A 78 2.69 -15.76 21.60
N LEU A 79 3.80 -15.94 22.32
CA LEU A 79 4.53 -17.20 22.41
C LEU A 79 3.93 -18.08 23.51
N ASP A 80 3.75 -19.36 23.19
CA ASP A 80 3.22 -20.37 24.09
C ASP A 80 4.02 -21.66 23.87
N ILE A 81 4.98 -21.91 24.74
CA ILE A 81 5.94 -23.03 24.66
C ILE A 81 6.20 -23.61 26.05
N SER A 82 6.42 -24.92 26.12
CA SER A 82 6.61 -25.67 27.37
C SER A 82 7.86 -25.24 28.18
N TYR A 83 8.84 -24.61 27.52
CA TYR A 83 10.13 -24.21 28.09
C TYR A 83 10.31 -22.68 28.16
N GLU A 84 9.21 -21.94 28.34
CA GLU A 84 9.18 -20.47 28.40
C GLU A 84 10.18 -19.88 29.42
N LYS A 85 10.33 -20.52 30.59
CA LYS A 85 11.27 -20.09 31.64
C LYS A 85 12.74 -20.09 31.18
N GLN A 86 13.11 -21.04 30.33
CA GLN A 86 14.47 -21.18 29.81
C GLN A 86 14.68 -20.44 28.49
N PHE A 87 13.59 -20.06 27.80
CA PHE A 87 13.64 -19.43 26.49
C PHE A 87 14.56 -18.20 26.46
N GLN A 88 14.46 -17.30 27.44
CA GLN A 88 15.29 -16.09 27.51
C GLN A 88 16.80 -16.40 27.66
N ASN A 89 17.14 -17.58 28.19
CA ASN A 89 18.51 -18.02 28.42
C ASN A 89 19.15 -18.71 27.19
N ILE A 90 18.37 -18.98 26.14
CA ILE A 90 18.87 -19.54 24.88
C ILE A 90 19.73 -18.50 24.18
N GLN A 91 21.00 -18.81 23.92
CA GLN A 91 21.92 -17.88 23.26
C GLN A 91 22.61 -18.55 22.07
N PRO A 92 22.86 -17.80 20.98
CA PRO A 92 22.56 -16.36 20.82
C PRO A 92 21.11 -16.06 20.42
N VAL A 93 20.70 -14.79 20.44
CA VAL A 93 19.33 -14.30 20.14
C VAL A 93 18.72 -14.82 18.82
N GLN A 94 19.55 -15.16 17.84
CA GLN A 94 19.10 -15.71 16.56
C GLN A 94 18.40 -17.05 16.76
N MET A 95 18.85 -17.86 17.72
CA MET A 95 18.20 -19.11 18.09
C MET A 95 16.83 -18.91 18.74
N ARG A 96 16.66 -17.87 19.56
CA ARG A 96 15.33 -17.48 20.06
C ARG A 96 14.40 -17.07 18.92
N SER A 97 14.93 -16.32 17.95
CA SER A 97 14.18 -15.92 16.74
C SER A 97 13.73 -17.13 15.91
N ASP A 98 14.53 -18.21 15.89
CA ASP A 98 14.17 -19.47 15.22
C ASP A 98 12.94 -20.14 15.83
N ILE A 99 12.84 -20.16 17.15
CA ILE A 99 11.68 -20.68 17.88
C ILE A 99 10.47 -19.77 17.66
N LEU A 100 10.64 -18.46 17.83
CA LEU A 100 9.56 -17.47 17.69
C LEU A 100 8.88 -17.61 16.34
N ARG A 101 9.65 -17.58 15.24
CA ARG A 101 9.05 -17.47 13.92
C ARG A 101 8.13 -18.63 13.57
N ILE A 102 8.52 -19.86 13.89
CA ILE A 102 7.73 -21.03 13.52
C ILE A 102 6.53 -21.21 14.44
N ASN A 103 6.65 -20.90 15.73
CA ASN A 103 5.55 -20.94 16.68
C ASN A 103 4.47 -19.90 16.33
N LEU A 104 4.88 -18.67 15.99
CA LEU A 104 3.95 -17.62 15.57
C LEU A 104 3.23 -17.98 14.27
N LEU A 105 3.96 -18.50 13.27
CA LEU A 105 3.37 -18.93 12.01
C LEU A 105 2.43 -20.14 12.17
N LYS A 106 2.71 -21.07 13.09
CA LYS A 106 1.81 -22.19 13.42
C LYS A 106 0.53 -21.67 14.09
N LYS A 107 0.66 -20.84 15.13
CA LYS A 107 -0.47 -20.36 15.96
C LYS A 107 -1.35 -19.35 15.22
N TYR A 108 -0.74 -18.37 14.55
CA TYR A 108 -1.45 -17.22 14.00
C TYR A 108 -1.49 -17.17 12.47
N GLY A 109 -0.66 -17.94 11.77
CA GLY A 109 -0.44 -17.77 10.32
C GLY A 109 0.26 -16.45 9.98
N GLY A 110 0.14 -16.02 8.73
CA GLY A 110 0.70 -14.75 8.26
C GLY A 110 2.14 -14.88 7.76
N VAL A 111 2.98 -13.88 8.07
CA VAL A 111 4.36 -13.75 7.56
C VAL A 111 5.30 -13.43 8.71
N TRP A 112 6.45 -14.11 8.77
CA TRP A 112 7.60 -13.69 9.56
C TRP A 112 8.61 -13.00 8.66
N VAL A 113 9.15 -11.87 9.13
CA VAL A 113 10.26 -11.17 8.50
C VAL A 113 11.31 -10.82 9.56
N ASP A 114 12.58 -11.08 9.27
CA ASP A 114 13.66 -10.59 10.14
C ASP A 114 13.70 -9.05 10.14
N ALA A 115 14.03 -8.44 11.27
CA ALA A 115 14.10 -6.98 11.43
C ALA A 115 15.07 -6.25 10.48
N THR A 116 16.02 -7.00 9.91
CA THR A 116 16.98 -6.47 8.93
C THR A 116 16.60 -6.77 7.48
N THR A 117 15.30 -6.88 7.19
CA THR A 117 14.78 -7.06 5.82
C THR A 117 14.06 -5.81 5.35
N PHE A 118 14.48 -5.26 4.22
CA PHE A 118 13.90 -4.07 3.62
C PHE A 118 12.91 -4.47 2.52
N CYS A 119 11.64 -4.13 2.67
CA CYS A 119 10.58 -4.43 1.71
C CYS A 119 10.58 -3.43 0.54
N THR A 120 10.40 -3.93 -0.68
CA THR A 120 10.30 -3.09 -1.89
C THR A 120 9.09 -3.42 -2.75
N ILE A 121 8.38 -4.52 -2.48
CA ILE A 121 7.18 -4.95 -3.21
C ILE A 121 6.11 -5.45 -2.22
N PRO A 122 4.83 -5.04 -2.36
CA PRO A 122 3.73 -5.47 -1.48
C PRO A 122 3.55 -6.98 -1.50
N LEU A 123 3.36 -7.60 -0.33
CA LEU A 123 3.11 -9.04 -0.17
C LEU A 123 1.91 -9.52 -0.99
N ASN A 124 0.89 -8.67 -1.15
CA ASN A 124 -0.30 -8.97 -1.95
C ASN A 124 0.04 -9.39 -3.40
N SER A 125 1.13 -8.86 -3.97
CA SER A 125 1.49 -9.08 -5.38
C SER A 125 2.21 -10.40 -5.64
N TRP A 126 2.83 -11.01 -4.61
CA TRP A 126 3.69 -12.18 -4.79
C TRP A 126 3.48 -13.29 -3.76
N ILE A 127 3.13 -12.99 -2.51
CA ILE A 127 2.89 -13.99 -1.46
C ILE A 127 1.48 -14.57 -1.48
N LEU A 128 0.44 -13.78 -1.75
CA LEU A 128 -0.93 -14.30 -1.80
C LEU A 128 -1.19 -15.30 -2.95
N LYS A 129 -0.22 -15.46 -3.85
CA LYS A 129 -0.23 -16.49 -4.90
C LYS A 129 0.22 -17.87 -4.38
N GLN A 130 0.85 -17.92 -3.21
CA GLN A 130 1.33 -19.17 -2.59
C GLN A 130 0.16 -19.89 -1.92
N LYS A 131 -0.01 -21.18 -2.20
CA LYS A 131 -1.17 -21.95 -1.69
C LYS A 131 -0.98 -22.51 -0.28
N THR A 132 0.26 -22.55 0.21
CA THR A 132 0.66 -23.19 1.47
C THR A 132 1.84 -22.42 2.09
N PHE A 133 2.60 -23.07 2.99
CA PHE A 133 3.88 -22.57 3.47
C PHE A 133 4.79 -22.09 2.35
N PHE A 134 5.50 -21.00 2.60
CA PHE A 134 6.54 -20.49 1.72
C PHE A 134 7.73 -19.97 2.53
N ALA A 135 8.92 -20.20 2.01
CA ALA A 135 10.17 -19.57 2.42
C ALA A 135 11.02 -19.34 1.17
N LEU A 136 11.94 -18.39 1.21
CA LEU A 136 12.88 -18.20 0.10
C LEU A 136 13.82 -19.41 0.01
N SER A 137 14.13 -19.86 -1.20
CA SER A 137 14.89 -21.09 -1.44
C SER A 137 16.39 -20.86 -1.65
N SER A 138 17.18 -21.90 -1.44
CA SER A 138 18.58 -21.98 -1.89
C SER A 138 19.50 -20.83 -1.46
N PRO A 139 19.56 -20.42 -0.17
CA PRO A 139 20.53 -19.40 0.28
C PRO A 139 22.00 -19.82 0.23
N GLY A 140 22.28 -21.08 -0.06
CA GLY A 140 23.61 -21.66 -0.18
C GLY A 140 23.51 -23.11 -0.63
N LYS A 141 24.65 -23.74 -0.96
CA LYS A 141 24.69 -25.12 -1.48
C LYS A 141 24.15 -26.17 -0.49
N ASP A 142 24.14 -25.85 0.80
CA ASP A 142 23.86 -26.75 1.91
C ASP A 142 22.46 -26.59 2.53
N ARG A 143 21.72 -25.55 2.14
CA ARG A 143 20.48 -25.13 2.81
C ARG A 143 19.35 -24.97 1.81
N MET A 144 18.22 -25.62 2.09
CA MET A 144 17.06 -25.59 1.19
C MET A 144 16.26 -24.29 1.28
N ILE A 145 16.24 -23.67 2.47
CA ILE A 145 15.43 -22.47 2.74
C ILE A 145 16.23 -21.39 3.47
N SER A 146 15.79 -20.15 3.32
CA SER A 146 16.09 -19.01 4.19
C SER A 146 14.98 -18.85 5.22
N ASN A 147 15.29 -19.03 6.50
CA ASN A 147 14.33 -18.89 7.58
C ASN A 147 14.09 -17.44 8.01
N TRP A 148 14.86 -16.48 7.48
CA TRP A 148 14.69 -15.05 7.76
C TRP A 148 13.47 -14.41 7.08
N PHE A 149 12.80 -15.14 6.17
CA PHE A 149 11.51 -14.78 5.58
C PHE A 149 10.68 -16.06 5.39
N MET A 150 9.56 -16.19 6.09
CA MET A 150 8.70 -17.37 6.06
C MET A 150 7.23 -16.99 6.13
N THR A 151 6.34 -17.78 5.53
CA THR A 151 4.91 -17.48 5.48
C THR A 151 4.05 -18.71 5.68
N ASN A 152 2.86 -18.47 6.23
CA ASN A 152 1.74 -19.41 6.35
C ASN A 152 0.44 -18.61 6.24
N VAL A 153 0.19 -18.03 5.07
CA VAL A 153 -0.92 -17.08 4.85
C VAL A 153 -2.29 -17.75 4.73
N TYR A 154 -2.33 -19.08 4.61
CA TYR A 154 -3.54 -19.91 4.56
C TYR A 154 -3.44 -20.97 5.67
N LYS A 155 -4.41 -21.05 6.61
CA LYS A 155 -4.34 -22.02 7.72
C LYS A 155 -4.33 -23.45 7.17
N LYS A 156 -3.58 -24.34 7.86
CA LYS A 156 -3.44 -25.81 7.66
C LYS A 156 -2.26 -26.30 6.82
N SER A 157 -1.18 -25.53 6.71
CA SER A 157 0.09 -26.04 6.16
C SER A 157 0.64 -27.21 6.99
N TYR A 158 0.79 -28.39 6.38
CA TYR A 158 1.42 -29.55 7.03
C TYR A 158 2.89 -29.26 7.32
N ILE A 159 3.60 -28.63 6.39
CA ILE A 159 4.99 -28.17 6.57
C ILE A 159 5.14 -27.33 7.83
N THR A 160 4.28 -26.32 8.02
CA THR A 160 4.38 -25.41 9.17
C THR A 160 4.18 -26.13 10.49
N ASN A 161 3.17 -27.01 10.57
CA ASN A 161 2.91 -27.79 11.78
C ASN A 161 4.08 -28.72 12.10
N ARG A 162 4.48 -29.55 11.13
CA ARG A 162 5.54 -30.55 11.32
C ARG A 162 6.89 -29.92 11.65
N LEU A 163 7.23 -28.82 10.97
CA LEU A 163 8.47 -28.07 11.23
C LEU A 163 8.47 -27.44 12.63
N CYS A 164 7.33 -26.89 13.08
CA CYS A 164 7.21 -26.34 14.42
C CYS A 164 7.42 -27.42 15.49
N ASP A 165 6.78 -28.58 15.33
CA ASP A 165 6.87 -29.69 16.28
C ASP A 165 8.32 -30.18 16.42
N ASP A 166 9.01 -30.41 15.30
CA ASP A 166 10.41 -30.86 15.33
C ASP A 166 11.38 -29.79 15.84
N VAL A 167 11.12 -28.50 15.58
CA VAL A 167 11.90 -27.39 16.16
C VAL A 167 11.72 -27.34 17.67
N ASN A 168 10.48 -27.37 18.18
CA ASN A 168 10.24 -27.33 19.62
C ASN A 168 10.80 -28.57 20.32
N SER A 169 10.62 -29.77 19.75
CA SER A 169 11.17 -31.02 20.31
C SER A 169 12.71 -30.99 20.38
N TYR A 170 13.36 -30.44 19.36
CA TYR A 170 14.82 -30.23 19.40
C TYR A 170 15.20 -29.33 20.58
N TRP A 171 14.51 -28.20 20.75
CA TRP A 171 14.83 -27.23 21.78
C TRP A 171 14.54 -27.72 23.20
N GLU A 172 13.43 -28.43 23.41
CA GLU A 172 13.14 -29.15 24.65
C GLU A 172 14.29 -30.10 25.01
N THR A 173 14.79 -30.85 24.02
CA THR A 173 15.93 -31.76 24.22
C THR A 173 17.21 -31.01 24.59
N MET A 174 17.51 -29.91 23.91
CA MET A 174 18.71 -29.09 24.21
C MET A 174 18.64 -28.47 25.60
N ILE A 175 17.44 -28.08 26.04
CA ILE A 175 17.21 -27.52 27.37
C ILE A 175 17.36 -28.61 28.43
N TYR A 176 16.72 -29.77 28.22
CA TYR A 176 16.84 -30.92 29.11
C TYR A 176 18.30 -31.37 29.29
N LYS A 177 19.10 -31.36 28.22
CA LYS A 177 20.53 -31.70 28.24
C LYS A 177 21.45 -30.57 28.71
N ASN A 178 20.92 -29.40 29.06
CA ASN A 178 21.69 -28.19 29.40
C ASN A 178 22.68 -27.75 28.30
N GLN A 179 22.35 -28.00 27.03
CA GLN A 179 23.20 -27.69 25.85
C GLN A 179 22.69 -26.47 25.05
N TYR A 180 21.64 -25.80 25.52
CA TYR A 180 20.97 -24.66 24.86
C TYR A 180 21.79 -23.37 24.76
N LYS A 181 23.03 -23.37 25.29
CA LYS A 181 24.02 -22.28 25.17
C LYS A 181 25.07 -22.51 24.08
N SER A 182 25.10 -23.70 23.46
CA SER A 182 26.00 -23.99 22.33
C SER A 182 25.51 -23.29 21.07
N ASN A 183 26.41 -22.85 20.18
CA ASN A 183 26.00 -22.18 18.94
C ASN A 183 25.40 -23.18 17.94
N GLN A 184 24.09 -23.16 17.76
CA GLN A 184 23.35 -24.04 16.84
C GLN A 184 22.73 -23.24 15.68
N TYR A 185 23.45 -22.23 15.19
CA TYR A 185 22.97 -21.23 14.24
C TYR A 185 22.21 -21.79 13.02
N PHE A 186 22.63 -22.94 12.47
CA PHE A 186 21.99 -23.52 11.28
C PHE A 186 20.98 -24.64 11.57
N GLN A 187 20.68 -24.91 12.84
CA GLN A 187 19.88 -26.06 13.21
C GLN A 187 18.48 -26.06 12.59
N PHE A 188 17.85 -24.90 12.47
CA PHE A 188 16.56 -24.78 11.80
C PHE A 188 16.59 -25.34 10.37
N HIS A 189 17.66 -25.05 9.63
CA HIS A 189 17.86 -25.55 8.26
C HIS A 189 18.11 -27.05 8.25
N TYR A 190 18.86 -27.58 9.22
CA TYR A 190 19.11 -29.01 9.33
C TYR A 190 17.84 -29.80 9.66
N ILE A 191 16.98 -29.26 10.53
CA ILE A 191 15.65 -29.84 10.82
C ILE A 191 14.80 -29.85 9.54
N PHE A 192 14.75 -28.74 8.80
CA PHE A 192 14.03 -28.69 7.52
C PHE A 192 14.54 -29.73 6.53
N ASN A 193 15.87 -29.81 6.32
CA ASN A 193 16.49 -30.78 5.42
C ASN A 193 16.22 -32.24 5.87
N LYS A 194 16.24 -32.51 7.17
CA LYS A 194 15.90 -33.83 7.74
C LYS A 194 14.44 -34.20 7.44
N LEU A 195 13.51 -33.28 7.66
CA LEU A 195 12.09 -33.49 7.35
C LEU A 195 11.88 -33.72 5.86
N TYR A 196 12.49 -32.93 4.99
CA TYR A 196 12.44 -33.12 3.55
C TYR A 196 12.96 -34.52 3.11
N LYS A 197 14.03 -35.02 3.73
CA LYS A 197 14.57 -36.35 3.40
C LYS A 197 13.69 -37.49 3.88
N LYS A 198 13.10 -37.37 5.09
CA LYS A 198 12.45 -38.49 5.79
C LYS A 198 10.91 -38.51 5.69
N ASP A 199 10.26 -37.36 5.49
CA ASP A 199 8.80 -37.24 5.46
C ASP A 199 8.34 -36.98 4.01
N TYR A 200 7.73 -38.00 3.40
CA TYR A 200 7.25 -37.94 2.01
C TYR A 200 6.24 -36.82 1.79
N LYS A 201 5.31 -36.61 2.72
CA LYS A 201 4.27 -35.60 2.59
C LYS A 201 4.88 -34.20 2.69
N PHE A 202 5.81 -34.01 3.64
CA PHE A 202 6.55 -32.75 3.78
C PHE A 202 7.31 -32.40 2.49
N ARG A 203 8.04 -33.37 1.93
CA ARG A 203 8.76 -33.23 0.66
C ARG A 203 7.82 -32.86 -0.48
N SER A 204 6.75 -33.63 -0.67
CA SER A 204 5.77 -33.41 -1.74
C SER A 204 5.14 -32.02 -1.66
N GLU A 205 4.75 -31.54 -0.47
CA GLU A 205 4.22 -30.19 -0.31
C GLU A 205 5.27 -29.11 -0.66
N TRP A 206 6.53 -29.29 -0.23
CA TRP A 206 7.60 -28.34 -0.51
C TRP A 206 7.97 -28.28 -2.00
N ASP A 207 8.00 -29.42 -2.66
CA ASP A 207 8.30 -29.53 -4.09
C ASP A 207 7.24 -28.80 -4.95
N ASN A 208 6.00 -28.69 -4.45
CA ASN A 208 4.91 -27.96 -5.10
C ASN A 208 4.87 -26.44 -4.78
N VAL A 209 5.72 -25.93 -3.89
CA VAL A 209 5.80 -24.48 -3.61
C VAL A 209 6.45 -23.73 -4.78
N ASN A 210 5.87 -22.61 -5.21
CA ASN A 210 6.49 -21.73 -6.21
C ASN A 210 7.71 -21.04 -5.58
N LYS A 211 8.91 -21.47 -5.97
CA LYS A 211 10.16 -21.05 -5.35
C LYS A 211 10.60 -19.66 -5.82
N ILE A 212 11.13 -18.88 -4.87
CA ILE A 212 11.85 -17.63 -5.14
C ILE A 212 13.18 -17.75 -4.41
N GLU A 213 14.27 -17.56 -5.13
CA GLU A 213 15.61 -17.74 -4.56
C GLU A 213 15.98 -16.62 -3.58
N ALA A 214 16.67 -16.99 -2.51
CA ALA A 214 17.18 -16.06 -1.51
C ALA A 214 18.27 -15.13 -2.07
N SER A 215 18.94 -15.51 -3.17
CA SER A 215 19.91 -14.68 -3.91
C SER A 215 19.31 -13.32 -4.31
N GLN A 216 18.02 -13.27 -4.63
CA GLN A 216 17.32 -12.01 -4.93
C GLN A 216 17.35 -11.07 -3.71
N GLY A 217 17.09 -11.62 -2.51
CA GLY A 217 17.17 -10.87 -1.26
C GLY A 217 18.61 -10.49 -0.88
N HIS A 218 19.60 -11.29 -1.28
CA HIS A 218 21.01 -11.04 -1.00
C HIS A 218 21.72 -10.17 -2.04
N TYR A 219 21.05 -9.80 -3.13
CA TYR A 219 21.66 -9.18 -4.30
C TYR A 219 22.59 -8.00 -3.97
N ILE A 220 22.18 -7.07 -3.11
CA ILE A 220 23.01 -5.91 -2.71
C ILE A 220 24.26 -6.35 -1.93
N ILE A 221 24.13 -7.32 -1.03
CA ILE A 221 25.23 -7.82 -0.20
C ILE A 221 26.24 -8.56 -1.08
N GLU A 222 25.78 -9.36 -2.03
CA GLU A 222 26.63 -10.18 -2.90
C GLU A 222 27.33 -9.36 -4.00
N ASN A 223 26.73 -8.28 -4.50
CA ASN A 223 27.24 -7.56 -5.68
C ASN A 223 27.98 -6.25 -5.37
N SER A 224 27.81 -5.65 -4.19
CA SER A 224 28.49 -4.37 -3.92
C SER A 224 28.77 -4.04 -2.46
N ASN A 225 28.33 -4.83 -1.48
CA ASN A 225 28.27 -4.44 -0.07
C ASN A 225 27.40 -3.17 0.13
N GLN A 226 26.44 -3.25 1.04
CA GLN A 226 25.48 -2.18 1.27
C GLN A 226 26.07 -0.82 1.69
N PHE A 227 27.30 -0.76 2.20
CA PHE A 227 27.96 0.47 2.65
C PHE A 227 28.98 1.06 1.65
N LYS A 228 29.14 0.46 0.47
CA LYS A 228 29.96 1.03 -0.61
C LYS A 228 29.11 1.85 -1.58
N ASN A 229 29.79 2.66 -2.40
CA ASN A 229 29.21 3.42 -3.51
C ASN A 229 28.34 2.53 -4.40
N VAL A 230 27.26 3.10 -4.94
CA VAL A 230 26.24 2.38 -5.71
C VAL A 230 26.71 2.09 -7.15
N PRO A 231 27.01 0.85 -7.53
CA PRO A 231 27.37 0.53 -8.90
C PRO A 231 26.16 0.67 -9.83
N PRO A 232 26.34 1.02 -11.12
CA PRO A 232 25.23 1.20 -12.06
C PRO A 232 24.27 0.01 -12.16
N HIS A 233 24.79 -1.22 -12.10
CA HIS A 233 23.97 -2.43 -12.17
C HIS A 233 23.13 -2.66 -10.90
N VAL A 234 23.65 -2.34 -9.71
CA VAL A 234 22.87 -2.39 -8.45
C VAL A 234 21.83 -1.29 -8.43
N LYS A 235 22.20 -0.08 -8.84
CA LYS A 235 21.28 1.06 -8.98
C LYS A 235 20.10 0.69 -9.89
N LYS A 236 20.37 0.14 -11.07
CA LYS A 236 19.36 -0.32 -12.03
C LYS A 236 18.49 -1.44 -11.45
N HIS A 237 19.08 -2.38 -10.70
CA HIS A 237 18.33 -3.46 -10.05
C HIS A 237 17.33 -2.91 -9.01
N ILE A 238 17.76 -1.96 -8.18
CA ILE A 238 16.91 -1.25 -7.21
C ILE A 238 15.83 -0.45 -7.94
N ASP A 239 16.20 0.33 -8.96
CA ASP A 239 15.28 1.20 -9.70
C ASP A 239 14.16 0.46 -10.43
N LEU A 240 14.42 -0.77 -10.86
CA LEU A 240 13.48 -1.63 -11.58
C LEU A 240 12.71 -2.59 -10.67
N PHE A 241 12.82 -2.45 -9.33
CA PHE A 241 12.10 -3.30 -8.37
C PHE A 241 12.32 -4.80 -8.64
N LYS A 242 13.57 -5.20 -8.93
CA LYS A 242 13.87 -6.57 -9.36
C LYS A 242 13.79 -7.62 -8.26
N SER A 243 13.93 -7.21 -7.00
CA SER A 243 13.73 -8.07 -5.84
C SER A 243 12.55 -7.56 -4.99
N PRO A 244 11.72 -8.45 -4.40
CA PRO A 244 10.62 -8.04 -3.54
C PRO A 244 11.06 -7.46 -2.19
N LEU A 245 12.29 -7.77 -1.78
CA LEU A 245 12.88 -7.36 -0.52
C LEU A 245 14.39 -7.55 -0.55
N TYR A 246 15.12 -6.91 0.35
CA TYR A 246 16.57 -7.07 0.51
C TYR A 246 16.92 -7.41 1.95
N LYS A 247 17.77 -8.43 2.15
CA LYS A 247 18.43 -8.65 3.44
C LYS A 247 19.52 -7.61 3.59
N ILE A 248 19.47 -6.89 4.71
CA ILE A 248 20.42 -5.86 5.09
C ILE A 248 21.17 -6.35 6.34
N LYS A 249 22.41 -5.89 6.49
CA LYS A 249 23.23 -6.12 7.67
C LYS A 249 23.13 -4.90 8.59
N HIS A 250 22.91 -5.07 9.88
CA HIS A 250 22.78 -3.90 10.77
C HIS A 250 24.12 -3.46 11.39
N TYR A 251 25.18 -4.26 11.28
CA TYR A 251 26.51 -3.87 11.73
C TYR A 251 26.95 -2.59 11.00
N ASN A 252 27.52 -1.62 11.71
CA ASN A 252 27.84 -0.27 11.20
C ASN A 252 26.64 0.64 10.88
N SER A 253 25.51 0.49 11.58
CA SER A 253 24.35 1.38 11.44
C SER A 253 24.68 2.88 11.57
N HIS A 254 25.66 3.23 12.41
CA HIS A 254 26.15 4.60 12.59
C HIS A 254 26.58 5.28 11.28
N ARG A 255 27.01 4.52 10.26
CA ARG A 255 27.45 5.06 8.96
C ARG A 255 26.32 5.59 8.09
N VAL A 256 25.07 5.34 8.46
CA VAL A 256 23.88 5.63 7.66
C VAL A 256 22.75 6.26 8.45
N GLU A 257 23.00 6.68 9.71
CA GLU A 257 21.97 7.27 10.58
C GLU A 257 21.28 8.49 9.95
N ASN A 258 22.04 9.35 9.29
CA ASN A 258 21.52 10.58 8.69
C ASN A 258 21.25 10.47 7.17
N LEU A 259 21.41 9.27 6.58
CA LEU A 259 21.26 9.06 5.12
C LEU A 259 22.05 10.04 4.24
N THR A 260 23.16 10.59 4.73
CA THR A 260 24.00 11.55 3.99
C THR A 260 25.00 10.85 3.07
N SER A 261 25.39 9.62 3.40
CA SER A 261 26.40 8.85 2.68
C SER A 261 25.89 8.34 1.31
N ASN A 262 26.69 8.46 0.25
CA ASN A 262 26.35 7.95 -1.07
C ASN A 262 26.66 6.45 -1.22
N ASN A 263 25.89 5.59 -0.56
CA ASN A 263 26.07 4.13 -0.62
C ASN A 263 24.78 3.39 -1.00
N ASN A 264 24.90 2.08 -1.27
CA ASN A 264 23.78 1.21 -1.67
C ASN A 264 22.60 1.26 -0.69
N TYR A 265 22.86 1.25 0.62
CA TYR A 265 21.82 1.31 1.63
C TYR A 265 21.08 2.65 1.62
N THR A 266 21.81 3.76 1.69
CA THR A 266 21.23 5.10 1.64
C THR A 266 20.47 5.32 0.33
N TYR A 267 20.97 4.81 -0.80
CA TYR A 267 20.26 4.87 -2.08
C TYR A 267 18.96 4.07 -2.04
N LEU A 268 18.97 2.85 -1.49
CA LEU A 268 17.76 2.03 -1.31
C LEU A 268 16.72 2.77 -0.45
N VAL A 269 17.12 3.25 0.73
CA VAL A 269 16.23 4.00 1.63
C VAL A 269 15.73 5.27 0.96
N LYS A 270 16.61 6.06 0.34
CA LYS A 270 16.19 7.26 -0.37
C LYS A 270 15.23 6.92 -1.50
N LYS A 271 15.52 5.92 -2.30
CA LYS A 271 14.68 5.52 -3.43
C LYS A 271 13.27 5.10 -3.02
N HIS A 272 13.14 4.36 -1.92
CA HIS A 272 11.89 3.71 -1.55
C HIS A 272 11.15 4.39 -0.38
N LEU A 273 11.81 5.20 0.46
CA LEU A 273 11.22 5.85 1.64
C LEU A 273 11.32 7.38 1.66
N VAL A 274 12.40 8.00 1.15
CA VAL A 274 12.66 9.46 1.34
C VAL A 274 12.40 10.29 0.09
N VAL A 275 12.84 9.81 -1.07
CA VAL A 275 12.43 10.36 -2.36
C VAL A 275 11.00 9.90 -2.57
N PRO A 276 10.03 10.80 -2.81
CA PRO A 276 8.65 10.42 -3.06
C PRO A 276 8.59 9.65 -4.37
N LYS A 277 8.81 8.35 -4.31
CA LYS A 277 8.55 7.38 -5.37
C LYS A 277 7.99 6.15 -4.70
N ILE A 278 6.82 6.33 -4.09
CA ILE A 278 5.89 5.23 -3.84
C ILE A 278 4.73 5.46 -4.78
N LYS A 279 5.08 5.40 -6.06
CA LYS A 279 4.14 5.08 -7.13
C LYS A 279 3.53 3.71 -6.80
N GLY A 280 2.36 3.71 -6.15
CA GLY A 280 1.46 2.56 -6.17
C GLY A 280 0.75 2.15 -4.88
N LEU A 281 0.98 2.75 -3.70
CA LEU A 281 0.37 2.20 -2.46
C LEU A 281 -0.18 3.20 -1.42
N ILE A 282 -0.08 4.50 -1.63
CA ILE A 282 -1.03 5.47 -1.05
C ILE A 282 -1.79 6.04 -2.23
N HIS A 283 -2.97 5.50 -2.51
CA HIS A 283 -3.85 6.12 -3.49
C HIS A 283 -4.46 7.35 -2.85
N ASN A 284 -3.78 8.50 -2.98
CA ASN A 284 -4.33 9.75 -2.49
C ASN A 284 -5.71 9.95 -3.15
N LYS A 285 -6.72 10.24 -2.35
CA LYS A 285 -8.07 10.51 -2.82
C LYS A 285 -8.33 11.99 -2.61
N TYR A 286 -8.64 12.70 -3.68
CA TYR A 286 -8.94 14.13 -3.64
C TYR A 286 -10.40 14.34 -4.03
N LEU A 287 -11.11 15.14 -3.25
CA LEU A 287 -12.42 15.68 -3.63
C LEU A 287 -12.20 17.14 -4.02
N ILE A 288 -12.38 17.45 -5.29
CA ILE A 288 -12.22 18.80 -5.84
C ILE A 288 -13.61 19.43 -5.93
N VAL A 289 -13.83 20.53 -5.20
CA VAL A 289 -15.14 21.14 -5.04
C VAL A 289 -15.15 22.53 -5.67
N GLY A 290 -16.00 22.72 -6.69
CA GLY A 290 -16.34 24.01 -7.26
C GLY A 290 -17.58 24.63 -6.63
N SER A 291 -18.00 25.81 -7.10
CA SER A 291 -19.06 26.61 -6.48
C SER A 291 -20.40 26.62 -7.24
N ALA A 292 -20.75 25.54 -7.95
CA ALA A 292 -22.06 25.43 -8.61
C ALA A 292 -23.22 25.58 -7.60
N PRO A 293 -24.42 26.03 -8.05
CA PRO A 293 -25.54 26.34 -7.16
C PRO A 293 -25.97 25.20 -6.23
N TYR A 294 -25.88 23.95 -6.70
CA TYR A 294 -26.36 22.77 -5.98
C TYR A 294 -25.37 22.29 -4.88
N ILE A 295 -24.19 22.90 -4.78
CA ILE A 295 -23.09 22.34 -3.97
C ILE A 295 -23.38 22.29 -2.49
N LYS A 296 -24.10 23.27 -1.96
CA LYS A 296 -24.46 23.28 -0.53
C LYS A 296 -25.26 22.04 -0.15
N VAL A 297 -26.32 21.75 -0.92
CA VAL A 297 -27.17 20.57 -0.73
C VAL A 297 -26.38 19.27 -0.92
N TRP A 298 -25.50 19.24 -1.93
CA TRP A 298 -24.68 18.07 -2.19
C TRP A 298 -23.68 17.80 -1.06
N VAL A 299 -23.06 18.85 -0.51
CA VAL A 299 -22.11 18.74 0.62
C VAL A 299 -22.81 18.21 1.86
N GLU A 300 -23.98 18.75 2.22
CA GLU A 300 -24.78 18.29 3.35
C GLU A 300 -25.11 16.79 3.26
N LYS A 301 -25.34 16.29 2.04
CA LYS A 301 -25.71 14.89 1.80
C LYS A 301 -24.51 13.93 1.71
N HIS A 302 -23.37 14.36 1.17
CA HIS A 302 -22.32 13.44 0.73
C HIS A 302 -20.94 13.66 1.35
N LEU A 303 -20.64 14.85 1.86
CA LEU A 303 -19.26 15.19 2.26
C LEU A 303 -18.73 14.25 3.35
N GLN A 304 -19.57 13.86 4.31
CA GLN A 304 -19.15 12.98 5.41
C GLN A 304 -18.57 11.66 4.91
N TRP A 305 -19.19 11.04 3.89
CA TRP A 305 -18.67 9.80 3.31
C TRP A 305 -17.26 9.99 2.75
N PHE A 306 -16.96 11.13 2.12
CA PHE A 306 -15.62 11.42 1.61
C PHE A 306 -14.61 11.59 2.75
N VAL A 307 -15.01 12.26 3.83
CA VAL A 307 -14.17 12.42 5.04
C VAL A 307 -13.88 11.06 5.68
N ASP A 308 -14.91 10.23 5.88
CA ASP A 308 -14.79 8.88 6.46
C ASP A 308 -13.94 7.96 5.57
N ASN A 309 -13.90 8.23 4.27
CA ASN A 309 -13.07 7.53 3.29
C ASN A 309 -11.76 8.28 3.01
N GLU A 310 -11.29 9.13 3.91
CA GLU A 310 -9.96 9.76 3.87
C GLU A 310 -9.67 10.56 2.59
N TYR A 311 -10.70 11.18 2.00
CA TYR A 311 -10.49 12.12 0.90
C TYR A 311 -9.94 13.44 1.42
N LYS A 312 -8.91 13.94 0.74
CA LYS A 312 -8.39 15.29 0.88
C LYS A 312 -9.32 16.26 0.16
N ILE A 313 -10.03 17.09 0.91
CA ILE A 313 -11.02 18.00 0.35
C ILE A 313 -10.34 19.30 -0.11
N ILE A 314 -10.47 19.60 -1.39
CA ILE A 314 -9.89 20.77 -2.05
C ILE A 314 -11.01 21.63 -2.63
N PRO A 315 -11.61 22.53 -1.84
CA PRO A 315 -12.40 23.60 -2.40
C PRO A 315 -11.50 24.58 -3.17
N PHE A 316 -11.99 25.09 -4.29
CA PHE A 316 -11.34 26.18 -5.00
C PHE A 316 -12.25 27.38 -5.17
N ASN A 317 -11.63 28.55 -5.33
CA ASN A 317 -12.33 29.84 -5.35
C ASN A 317 -13.28 29.94 -4.14
N ASN A 318 -14.51 30.42 -4.31
CA ASN A 318 -15.44 30.56 -3.20
C ASN A 318 -16.01 29.22 -2.70
N ALA A 319 -15.70 28.05 -3.25
CA ALA A 319 -16.30 26.79 -2.78
C ALA A 319 -16.00 26.47 -1.30
N TRP A 320 -14.96 27.09 -0.72
CA TRP A 320 -14.54 26.84 0.65
C TRP A 320 -15.62 27.12 1.70
N SER A 321 -16.50 28.11 1.47
CA SER A 321 -17.51 28.45 2.49
C SER A 321 -18.65 27.43 2.60
N ALA A 322 -18.77 26.53 1.62
CA ALA A 322 -19.73 25.42 1.69
C ALA A 322 -19.18 24.23 2.51
N ILE A 323 -17.89 24.22 2.85
CA ILE A 323 -17.22 23.07 3.50
C ILE A 323 -16.88 23.43 4.96
N PRO A 324 -17.20 22.57 5.94
CA PRO A 324 -16.72 22.74 7.31
C PRO A 324 -15.19 22.82 7.34
N MET A 325 -14.66 23.79 8.08
CA MET A 325 -13.25 24.19 8.00
C MET A 325 -12.30 23.06 8.36
N GLU A 326 -12.65 22.29 9.37
CA GLU A 326 -11.92 21.13 9.87
C GLU A 326 -11.73 20.04 8.80
N ASN A 327 -12.58 20.03 7.76
CA ASN A 327 -12.52 19.07 6.68
C ASN A 327 -11.73 19.58 5.46
N ILE A 328 -11.33 20.86 5.44
CA ILE A 328 -10.59 21.46 4.31
C ILE A 328 -9.12 21.06 4.42
N TYR A 329 -8.65 20.29 3.43
CA TYR A 329 -7.25 19.90 3.33
C TYR A 329 -6.39 21.04 2.75
N GLU A 330 -6.83 21.61 1.63
CA GLU A 330 -6.19 22.73 0.95
C GLU A 330 -7.25 23.64 0.34
N TRP A 331 -7.10 24.95 0.49
CA TRP A 331 -7.93 25.91 -0.23
C TRP A 331 -7.15 26.53 -1.40
N HIS A 332 -7.70 26.40 -2.60
CA HIS A 332 -7.08 26.90 -3.83
C HIS A 332 -7.71 28.24 -4.24
N LYS A 333 -7.03 29.36 -3.94
CA LYS A 333 -7.55 30.71 -4.14
C LYS A 333 -7.09 31.33 -5.47
N PRO A 334 -7.92 32.21 -6.09
CA PRO A 334 -7.56 32.90 -7.32
C PRO A 334 -6.51 34.01 -7.07
N ASN A 335 -5.75 34.37 -8.10
CA ASN A 335 -4.67 35.38 -8.00
C ASN A 335 -5.18 36.81 -7.81
N ASP A 336 -6.39 37.07 -8.30
CA ASP A 336 -7.07 38.35 -8.28
C ASP A 336 -8.06 38.48 -7.11
N SER A 337 -7.84 37.72 -6.02
CA SER A 337 -8.69 37.68 -4.81
C SER A 337 -9.01 39.05 -4.22
N ASN A 338 -8.18 40.07 -4.50
CA ASN A 338 -8.33 41.43 -3.98
C ASN A 338 -9.11 42.37 -4.92
N LYS A 339 -9.58 41.90 -6.09
CA LYS A 339 -10.23 42.76 -7.11
C LYS A 339 -11.68 42.37 -7.42
N HIS A 340 -12.07 41.10 -7.35
CA HIS A 340 -13.40 40.65 -7.81
C HIS A 340 -14.01 39.52 -6.97
N GLY A 341 -15.13 39.80 -6.28
CA GLY A 341 -16.15 38.81 -5.88
C GLY A 341 -15.73 37.61 -5.04
N THR A 342 -14.47 37.57 -4.60
CA THR A 342 -13.89 36.46 -3.85
C THR A 342 -14.20 36.66 -2.38
N LEU A 343 -14.79 35.65 -1.75
CA LEU A 343 -15.02 35.66 -0.31
C LEU A 343 -13.69 35.47 0.39
N ILE A 344 -13.35 36.43 1.25
CA ILE A 344 -12.14 36.39 2.05
C ILE A 344 -12.53 35.78 3.40
N PRO A 345 -11.95 34.63 3.79
CA PRO A 345 -12.14 34.08 5.13
C PRO A 345 -11.65 35.06 6.18
N SER A 346 -12.22 35.02 7.39
CA SER A 346 -11.72 35.83 8.49
C SER A 346 -10.25 35.50 8.79
N LYS A 347 -9.52 36.42 9.44
CA LYS A 347 -8.09 36.25 9.71
C LYS A 347 -7.77 34.93 10.43
N GLU A 348 -8.60 34.56 11.41
CA GLU A 348 -8.48 33.30 12.15
C GLU A 348 -8.65 32.07 11.26
N ILE A 349 -9.59 32.13 10.31
CA ILE A 349 -9.87 31.05 9.35
C ILE A 349 -8.71 30.94 8.34
N HIS A 350 -8.19 32.08 7.89
CA HIS A 350 -7.09 32.15 6.95
C HIS A 350 -5.78 31.58 7.53
N GLU A 351 -5.53 31.72 8.83
CA GLU A 351 -4.34 31.18 9.51
C GLU A 351 -4.38 29.66 9.72
N LYS A 352 -5.57 29.06 9.77
CA LYS A 352 -5.77 27.61 9.99
C LYS A 352 -5.83 26.78 8.69
N MET A 353 -5.91 27.42 7.53
CA MET A 353 -5.98 26.74 6.22
C MET A 353 -4.63 26.70 5.51
N LYS A 354 -4.32 25.56 4.87
CA LYS A 354 -3.26 25.51 3.86
C LYS A 354 -3.76 26.16 2.57
N ILE A 355 -3.19 27.30 2.21
CA ILE A 355 -3.65 28.11 1.07
C ILE A 355 -2.70 27.97 -0.11
N ILE A 356 -3.24 27.55 -1.25
CA ILE A 356 -2.53 27.51 -2.53
C ILE A 356 -3.02 28.66 -3.38
N THR A 357 -2.10 29.55 -3.75
CA THR A 357 -2.36 30.63 -4.70
C THR A 357 -1.72 30.25 -6.02
N HIS A 358 -2.51 30.19 -7.09
CA HIS A 358 -2.01 29.79 -8.41
C HIS A 358 -1.30 30.94 -9.13
N ILE A 359 -0.36 31.64 -8.45
CA ILE A 359 0.36 32.81 -8.97
C ILE A 359 1.22 32.36 -10.14
N GLN A 360 0.85 32.73 -11.37
CA GLN A 360 1.67 32.61 -12.60
C GLN A 360 2.41 31.26 -12.81
N ASN A 361 2.05 30.19 -12.09
CA ASN A 361 2.69 28.87 -12.15
C ASN A 361 2.34 28.09 -13.41
N LEU A 362 1.49 28.64 -14.28
CA LEU A 362 1.34 28.19 -15.65
C LEU A 362 2.71 27.98 -16.31
N HIS A 363 3.71 28.82 -16.02
CA HIS A 363 5.08 28.67 -16.55
C HIS A 363 5.69 27.27 -16.31
N ASN A 364 5.47 26.66 -15.15
CA ASN A 364 5.99 25.31 -14.84
C ASN A 364 5.22 24.20 -15.56
N PHE A 365 4.01 24.49 -16.04
CA PHE A 365 3.09 23.55 -16.70
C PHE A 365 2.92 23.82 -18.21
N LYS A 366 3.60 24.85 -18.74
CA LYS A 366 3.53 25.31 -20.15
C LYS A 366 3.82 24.23 -21.19
N HIS A 367 4.47 23.13 -20.80
CA HIS A 367 4.77 22.00 -21.68
C HIS A 367 3.65 20.94 -21.73
N LEU A 368 2.74 20.94 -20.75
CA LEU A 368 1.59 20.00 -20.67
C LEU A 368 0.29 20.62 -21.18
N VAL A 369 0.19 21.94 -21.10
CA VAL A 369 -0.94 22.74 -21.60
C VAL A 369 -0.76 22.99 -23.09
N HIS A 370 -1.83 22.89 -23.88
CA HIS A 370 -1.77 23.17 -25.31
C HIS A 370 -1.36 24.63 -25.57
N ASN A 371 -0.47 24.87 -26.55
CA ASN A 371 0.32 26.10 -26.71
C ASN A 371 -0.46 27.43 -26.73
N LYS A 372 -1.76 27.41 -27.04
CA LYS A 372 -2.61 28.61 -27.21
C LYS A 372 -3.13 29.20 -25.88
N HIS A 373 -2.97 28.52 -24.74
CA HIS A 373 -3.67 28.89 -23.48
C HIS A 373 -2.74 29.11 -22.28
N LYS A 374 -1.46 29.40 -22.54
CA LYS A 374 -0.41 29.64 -21.53
C LYS A 374 -0.67 30.84 -20.60
N ASN A 375 -1.67 31.68 -20.91
CA ASN A 375 -1.94 32.95 -20.22
C ASN A 375 -3.37 33.04 -19.62
N SER A 376 -4.27 32.07 -19.85
CA SER A 376 -5.64 32.09 -19.30
C SER A 376 -6.27 30.69 -19.24
N SER A 377 -6.47 30.16 -18.04
CA SER A 377 -7.10 28.87 -17.76
C SER A 377 -8.23 29.01 -16.73
N THR A 378 -9.15 28.05 -16.70
CA THR A 378 -10.13 27.88 -15.61
C THR A 378 -9.42 27.43 -14.32
N MET A 379 -9.99 27.78 -13.17
CA MET A 379 -9.45 27.36 -11.86
C MET A 379 -9.48 25.85 -11.70
N LEU A 380 -10.50 25.15 -12.23
CA LEU A 380 -10.53 23.69 -12.27
C LEU A 380 -9.27 23.11 -12.95
N PHE A 381 -8.89 23.61 -14.12
CA PHE A 381 -7.69 23.11 -14.81
C PHE A 381 -6.42 23.40 -14.03
N ASN A 382 -6.32 24.58 -13.39
CA ASN A 382 -5.17 24.90 -12.54
C ASN A 382 -5.03 23.91 -11.38
N VAL A 383 -6.14 23.57 -10.73
CA VAL A 383 -6.15 22.57 -9.64
C VAL A 383 -5.73 21.19 -10.18
N LEU A 384 -6.30 20.74 -11.30
CA LEU A 384 -5.98 19.43 -11.88
C LEU A 384 -4.53 19.32 -12.33
N TYR A 385 -4.00 20.35 -12.99
CA TYR A 385 -2.59 20.40 -13.37
C TYR A 385 -1.67 20.50 -12.16
N TYR A 386 -2.02 21.32 -11.16
CA TYR A 386 -1.29 21.39 -9.89
C TYR A 386 -1.21 20.04 -9.21
N LEU A 387 -2.31 19.28 -9.19
CA LEU A 387 -2.32 17.94 -8.59
C LEU A 387 -1.42 16.97 -9.37
N LEU A 388 -1.41 17.01 -10.70
CA LEU A 388 -0.52 16.16 -11.50
C LEU A 388 0.97 16.47 -11.29
N THR A 389 1.30 17.71 -10.95
CA THR A 389 2.71 18.16 -10.89
C THR A 389 3.27 18.18 -9.48
N ASN A 390 2.44 18.47 -8.49
CA ASN A 390 2.83 18.53 -7.09
C ASN A 390 2.55 17.22 -6.35
N ASN A 391 1.74 16.32 -6.92
CA ASN A 391 1.69 14.94 -6.45
C ASN A 391 2.58 14.06 -7.33
N ILE A 392 3.47 13.33 -6.68
CA ILE A 392 4.47 12.48 -7.34
C ILE A 392 3.95 11.01 -7.46
N ASP A 393 2.80 10.71 -6.84
CA ASP A 393 2.19 9.37 -6.70
C ASP A 393 0.89 9.19 -7.55
N GLN A 394 0.36 7.95 -7.63
CA GLN A 394 -0.95 7.65 -8.21
C GLN A 394 -2.08 8.16 -7.28
N PHE A 395 -3.14 8.74 -7.84
CA PHE A 395 -4.25 9.28 -7.05
C PHE A 395 -5.60 9.22 -7.78
N THR A 396 -6.71 9.30 -7.02
CA THR A 396 -8.06 9.57 -7.55
C THR A 396 -8.36 11.03 -7.31
N ALA A 397 -8.77 11.74 -8.36
CA ALA A 397 -9.47 13.01 -8.24
C ALA A 397 -10.95 12.79 -8.53
N THR A 398 -11.82 13.12 -7.59
CA THR A 398 -13.26 13.14 -7.79
C THR A 398 -13.72 14.58 -7.83
N ILE A 399 -14.44 14.96 -8.88
CA ILE A 399 -14.78 16.34 -9.19
C ILE A 399 -16.27 16.57 -8.98
N ILE A 400 -16.62 17.70 -8.34
CA ILE A 400 -17.99 18.14 -8.13
C ILE A 400 -18.08 19.68 -8.18
N GLY A 401 -19.24 20.22 -8.53
CA GLY A 401 -19.49 21.66 -8.43
C GLY A 401 -18.87 22.52 -9.52
N CYS A 402 -18.38 21.88 -10.59
CA CYS A 402 -17.76 22.51 -11.74
C CYS A 402 -18.07 21.71 -13.01
N ASP A 403 -19.35 21.36 -13.16
CA ASP A 403 -19.88 20.60 -14.31
C ASP A 403 -19.82 21.34 -15.65
N MET A 404 -19.39 22.62 -15.61
CA MET A 404 -19.32 23.51 -16.76
C MET A 404 -20.68 23.62 -17.47
N ILE A 405 -21.79 23.54 -16.72
CA ILE A 405 -23.14 23.83 -17.19
C ILE A 405 -23.76 24.80 -16.22
N TYR A 406 -24.05 26.01 -16.71
CA TYR A 406 -24.58 27.10 -15.93
C TYR A 406 -25.72 27.75 -16.69
N LYS A 407 -26.81 28.11 -16.01
CA LYS A 407 -27.99 28.69 -16.66
C LYS A 407 -27.79 30.16 -17.04
N LYS A 408 -26.96 30.89 -16.29
CA LYS A 408 -26.62 32.30 -16.51
C LYS A 408 -25.26 32.67 -15.93
N ASN A 409 -24.70 33.82 -16.31
CA ASN A 409 -23.50 34.36 -15.67
C ASN A 409 -23.76 34.61 -14.17
N GLY A 410 -22.83 34.18 -13.31
CA GLY A 410 -22.94 34.29 -11.85
C GLY A 410 -23.76 33.20 -11.18
N ASP A 411 -24.20 32.18 -11.93
CA ASP A 411 -24.91 30.99 -11.44
C ASP A 411 -23.99 30.11 -10.60
N THR A 412 -23.82 30.54 -9.35
CA THR A 412 -23.06 29.91 -8.28
C THR A 412 -23.96 29.81 -7.07
N PHE A 413 -23.60 29.04 -6.04
CA PHE A 413 -24.42 29.03 -4.82
C PHE A 413 -24.49 30.39 -4.10
N TYR A 414 -23.68 31.36 -4.52
CA TYR A 414 -23.68 32.74 -4.05
C TYR A 414 -24.47 33.71 -4.93
N SER A 415 -25.17 33.22 -5.95
CA SER A 415 -25.93 34.08 -6.86
C SER A 415 -27.00 34.93 -6.15
N HIS A 416 -27.39 34.54 -4.94
CA HIS A 416 -28.38 35.23 -4.09
C HIS A 416 -27.76 36.32 -3.20
N LEU A 417 -26.43 36.37 -3.04
CA LEU A 417 -25.78 37.37 -2.19
C LEU A 417 -25.65 38.71 -2.95
N PRO A 418 -26.17 39.83 -2.43
CA PRO A 418 -26.20 41.13 -3.13
C PRO A 418 -24.81 41.66 -3.54
N ILE A 419 -23.75 41.23 -2.84
CA ILE A 419 -22.36 41.69 -3.01
C ILE A 419 -21.54 40.70 -3.88
N SER A 420 -22.11 39.53 -4.22
CA SER A 420 -21.39 38.50 -4.95
C SER A 420 -21.15 38.91 -6.40
N LYS A 421 -19.89 39.24 -6.71
CA LYS A 421 -19.37 39.32 -8.08
C LYS A 421 -18.77 37.98 -8.54
N ALA A 422 -19.20 36.87 -7.92
CA ALA A 422 -18.72 35.55 -8.30
C ALA A 422 -19.05 35.29 -9.76
N SER A 423 -18.04 34.98 -10.56
CA SER A 423 -18.21 34.54 -11.93
C SER A 423 -18.20 33.03 -11.97
N ASN A 424 -18.94 32.47 -12.92
CA ASN A 424 -18.85 31.05 -13.22
C ASN A 424 -17.42 30.77 -13.70
N ASP A 425 -16.88 29.61 -13.37
CA ASP A 425 -15.62 29.15 -13.96
C ASP A 425 -15.82 29.11 -15.50
N PRO A 426 -14.90 29.67 -16.31
CA PRO A 426 -15.27 30.18 -17.62
C PRO A 426 -15.53 29.06 -18.62
N ILE A 427 -16.78 29.01 -19.09
CA ILE A 427 -17.11 28.64 -20.49
C ILE A 427 -16.87 29.85 -21.41
N ASN A 428 -16.80 31.08 -20.87
CA ASN A 428 -16.70 32.29 -21.70
C ASN A 428 -15.32 32.52 -22.36
N LYS A 429 -14.32 31.67 -22.07
CA LYS A 429 -12.95 31.77 -22.61
C LYS A 429 -12.58 30.62 -23.56
N PHE A 430 -13.43 29.61 -23.69
CA PHE A 430 -13.20 28.42 -24.51
C PHE A 430 -14.39 28.19 -25.44
N THR A 431 -14.13 27.92 -26.70
CA THR A 431 -15.13 27.27 -27.56
C THR A 431 -15.40 25.85 -27.06
N ASP A 432 -16.55 25.26 -27.42
CA ASP A 432 -16.88 23.88 -27.02
C ASP A 432 -15.83 22.86 -27.45
N LYS A 433 -15.24 23.08 -28.64
CA LYS A 433 -14.14 22.28 -29.17
C LYS A 433 -12.88 22.41 -28.32
N GLU A 434 -12.51 23.63 -27.93
CA GLU A 434 -11.33 23.88 -27.10
C GLU A 434 -11.50 23.28 -25.70
N LEU A 435 -12.68 23.42 -25.09
CA LEU A 435 -12.97 22.81 -23.79
C LEU A 435 -12.90 21.28 -23.87
N SER A 436 -13.51 20.68 -24.89
CA SER A 436 -13.49 19.22 -25.09
C SER A 436 -12.06 18.68 -25.28
N ASN A 437 -11.25 19.38 -26.07
CA ASN A 437 -9.85 19.00 -26.29
C ASN A 437 -9.02 19.05 -25.00
N GLU A 438 -9.22 20.08 -24.18
CA GLU A 438 -8.47 20.24 -22.94
C GLU A 438 -8.87 19.18 -21.89
N LEU A 439 -10.16 18.89 -21.75
CA LEU A 439 -10.66 17.81 -20.87
C LEU A 439 -10.10 16.45 -21.30
N LYS A 440 -10.06 16.15 -22.60
CA LYS A 440 -9.43 14.94 -23.15
C LYS A 440 -7.92 14.90 -22.88
N ASN A 441 -7.23 16.05 -22.96
CA ASN A 441 -5.81 16.13 -22.65
C ASN A 441 -5.54 15.79 -21.18
N ILE A 442 -6.33 16.35 -20.26
CA ILE A 442 -6.26 16.04 -18.83
C ILE A 442 -6.50 14.55 -18.60
N GLU A 443 -7.56 13.98 -19.17
CA GLU A 443 -7.86 12.54 -19.06
C GLU A 443 -6.67 11.68 -19.51
N ARG A 444 -6.08 12.01 -20.67
CA ARG A 444 -4.91 11.33 -21.22
C ARG A 444 -3.69 11.45 -20.30
N LEU A 445 -3.47 12.62 -19.69
CA LEU A 445 -2.37 12.83 -18.74
C LEU A 445 -2.59 12.04 -17.45
N TYR A 446 -3.80 12.04 -16.89
CA TYR A 446 -4.15 11.22 -15.73
C TYR A 446 -3.94 9.73 -16.02
N LYS A 447 -4.43 9.22 -17.16
CA LYS A 447 -4.20 7.83 -17.60
C LYS A 447 -2.72 7.51 -17.74
N LYS A 448 -1.94 8.40 -18.38
CA LYS A 448 -0.47 8.25 -18.54
C LYS A 448 0.25 8.14 -17.19
N HIS A 449 -0.25 8.83 -16.16
CA HIS A 449 0.30 8.81 -14.81
C HIS A 449 -0.36 7.75 -13.91
N SER A 450 -1.24 6.90 -14.46
CA SER A 450 -2.03 5.90 -13.73
C SER A 450 -2.87 6.49 -12.59
N CYS A 451 -3.35 7.72 -12.78
CA CYS A 451 -4.31 8.38 -11.91
C CYS A 451 -5.74 8.19 -12.44
N ILE A 452 -6.71 8.25 -11.54
CA ILE A 452 -8.14 8.15 -11.85
C ILE A 452 -8.78 9.52 -11.70
N ILE A 453 -9.68 9.88 -12.60
CA ILE A 453 -10.46 11.11 -12.54
C ILE A 453 -11.94 10.73 -12.69
N ASN A 454 -12.76 11.13 -11.72
CA ASN A 454 -14.18 10.80 -11.65
C ASN A 454 -15.03 12.07 -11.59
N ASN A 455 -16.28 11.93 -12.01
CA ASN A 455 -17.31 12.95 -11.91
C ASN A 455 -18.37 12.53 -10.88
N ALA A 456 -18.50 13.28 -9.79
CA ALA A 456 -19.49 13.01 -8.74
C ALA A 456 -20.81 13.76 -8.92
N SER A 457 -20.99 14.50 -10.02
CA SER A 457 -22.25 15.19 -10.29
C SER A 457 -23.39 14.18 -10.41
N GLU A 458 -24.51 14.48 -9.77
CA GLU A 458 -25.74 13.69 -9.87
C GLU A 458 -26.55 14.07 -11.12
N SER A 459 -26.30 15.25 -11.69
CA SER A 459 -26.97 15.72 -12.89
C SER A 459 -26.55 14.90 -14.11
N LYS A 460 -27.54 14.45 -14.91
CA LYS A 460 -27.28 13.86 -16.23
C LYS A 460 -26.65 14.86 -17.19
N GLU A 461 -26.93 16.14 -16.98
CA GLU A 461 -26.40 17.28 -17.72
C GLU A 461 -25.09 17.75 -17.04
N THR A 462 -23.96 17.18 -17.45
CA THR A 462 -22.59 17.64 -17.10
C THR A 462 -21.73 17.64 -18.36
N ARG A 463 -20.78 18.55 -18.48
CA ARG A 463 -19.78 18.53 -19.56
C ARG A 463 -18.47 17.84 -19.18
N LEU A 464 -18.34 17.39 -17.94
CA LEU A 464 -17.18 16.60 -17.51
C LEU A 464 -17.28 15.19 -18.12
N PRO A 465 -16.38 14.80 -19.05
CA PRO A 465 -16.50 13.57 -19.81
C PRO A 465 -15.98 12.33 -19.04
N TYR A 466 -15.89 12.42 -17.72
CA TYR A 466 -15.26 11.41 -16.86
C TYR A 466 -16.28 10.43 -16.29
N ASP A 467 -15.80 9.25 -15.90
CA ASP A 467 -16.64 8.20 -15.32
C ASP A 467 -17.40 8.71 -14.08
N ARG A 468 -18.68 8.31 -13.98
CA ARG A 468 -19.50 8.70 -12.83
C ARG A 468 -19.00 8.00 -11.57
N PHE A 469 -18.83 8.79 -10.53
CA PHE A 469 -18.51 8.27 -9.21
C PHE A 469 -19.74 7.58 -8.61
N SER A 470 -19.67 6.28 -8.34
CA SER A 470 -20.83 5.45 -8.00
C SER A 470 -20.71 4.71 -6.66
N ALA A 471 -20.12 5.33 -5.63
CA ALA A 471 -19.99 4.71 -4.31
C ALA A 471 -21.19 4.93 -3.36
N TYR A 472 -22.16 5.79 -3.73
CA TYR A 472 -23.33 6.13 -2.90
C TYR A 472 -24.58 5.29 -3.17
N LYS A 473 -24.54 4.34 -4.12
CA LYS A 473 -25.73 3.61 -4.55
C LYS A 473 -26.18 2.51 -3.57
N ASP A 474 -25.31 2.11 -2.64
CA ASP A 474 -25.60 1.06 -1.65
C ASP A 474 -25.76 1.62 -0.21
N SER A 475 -25.82 2.95 -0.04
CA SER A 475 -25.81 3.60 1.28
C SER A 475 -26.94 4.62 1.52
N PHE A 476 -28.03 4.55 0.76
CA PHE A 476 -29.27 5.28 1.03
C PHE A 476 -30.49 4.37 0.95
#